data_AF-A0A5B8FV80-F1
#
_entry.id   AF-A0A5B8FV80-F1
#
_cell.length_a   1.000
_cell.length_b   1.000
_cell.length_c   1.000
_cell.angle_alpha   90.00
_cell.angle_beta   90.00
_cell.angle_gamma   90.00
#
_symmetry.space_group_name_H-M   'P 1'
#
loop_
_entity.id
_entity.type
_entity.pdbx_description
1 polymer ?
#
loop_
_entity_poly.entity_id
_entity_poly.type
_entity_poly.pdbx_seq_one_letter_code
_entity_poly.pdbx_strand_id
1 'polypeptide(L)'
;MMQRPMRPFPTSTGMSEAGSRRRSTYRPALERVSMSDLPQIAPMSRRGLLGGACAFGLLAVMGLGRPALATVTDAQARDLVETVVGKLLDIANSTSDVSRQAAEFRGMLAQYMSMDAVARSTLGPRWRELSPEQQAAYTEAFQDYVARKYAPRFNEFSQTRMEIVRTQDYGERGVVVSSQANLANGQKAMVDWGISDRGGSLKISNIVVEGISLVTSEREIVGGMLDKRGNDVDKLIADMKSGA
;
A
#
# COMPACT_ATOMS: atom_id res chain seq x y z
N MET A 1 -3.07 79.39 37.02
CA MET A 1 -4.52 79.18 36.88
C MET A 1 -4.94 79.71 35.50
N MET A 2 -5.51 78.85 34.65
CA MET A 2 -6.66 79.08 33.72
C MET A 2 -6.75 80.43 32.96
N GLN A 3 -6.90 80.56 31.64
CA GLN A 3 -7.42 79.74 30.52
C GLN A 3 -6.87 80.30 29.19
N ARG A 4 -6.82 79.52 28.10
CA ARG A 4 -7.10 79.99 26.73
C ARG A 4 -7.61 78.84 25.81
N PRO A 5 -8.37 79.15 24.73
CA PRO A 5 -9.42 78.29 24.17
C PRO A 5 -9.09 77.57 22.84
N MET A 6 -10.05 76.74 22.41
CA MET A 6 -10.10 75.75 21.30
C MET A 6 -9.66 76.16 19.88
N ARG A 7 -9.19 75.16 19.11
CA ARG A 7 -9.75 74.57 17.84
C ARG A 7 -8.59 74.05 16.94
N PRO A 8 -8.79 73.23 15.88
CA PRO A 8 -9.91 72.34 15.50
C PRO A 8 -9.45 70.85 15.32
N PHE A 9 -10.39 69.94 15.04
CA PHE A 9 -10.07 68.59 14.55
C PHE A 9 -9.65 68.64 13.07
N PRO A 10 -8.51 68.04 12.69
CA PRO A 10 -8.27 67.62 11.31
C PRO A 10 -8.65 66.14 11.12
N THR A 11 -9.39 65.92 10.03
CA THR A 11 -9.74 64.62 9.45
C THR A 11 -8.47 63.87 9.04
N SER A 12 -8.26 62.66 9.57
CA SER A 12 -7.23 61.74 9.05
C SER A 12 -7.88 60.75 8.08
N THR A 13 -7.77 61.08 6.80
CA THR A 13 -7.75 60.08 5.72
C THR A 13 -6.32 59.54 5.66
N GLY A 14 -6.14 58.24 5.90
CA GLY A 14 -4.85 57.58 5.77
C GLY A 14 -4.89 56.12 6.22
N MET A 15 -5.03 55.24 5.24
CA MET A 15 -4.86 53.78 5.35
C MET A 15 -3.59 53.38 6.12
N SER A 16 -3.69 52.38 7.00
CA SER A 16 -2.72 51.27 7.04
C SER A 16 -3.26 50.08 7.87
N GLU A 17 -3.62 49.04 7.12
CA GLU A 17 -3.54 47.59 7.39
C GLU A 17 -3.60 47.11 8.86
N ALA A 18 -4.70 46.51 9.32
CA ALA A 18 -5.10 45.11 9.06
C ALA A 18 -4.11 44.03 9.57
N GLY A 19 -3.86 43.99 10.87
CA GLY A 19 -3.29 42.83 11.56
C GLY A 19 -4.32 41.72 11.81
N SER A 20 -4.71 40.99 10.76
CA SER A 20 -5.54 39.78 10.91
C SER A 20 -4.68 38.58 11.32
N ARG A 21 -4.98 38.01 12.49
CA ARG A 21 -4.47 36.71 12.93
C ARG A 21 -4.99 35.63 11.97
N ARG A 22 -4.16 35.17 11.04
CA ARG A 22 -4.47 33.96 10.27
C ARG A 22 -4.25 32.74 11.16
N ARG A 23 -5.35 32.04 11.47
CA ARG A 23 -5.30 30.64 11.90
C ARG A 23 -4.62 29.86 10.77
N SER A 24 -3.47 29.27 11.06
CA SER A 24 -2.86 28.28 10.19
C SER A 24 -3.75 27.03 10.22
N THR A 25 -4.65 26.90 9.27
CA THR A 25 -5.30 25.62 8.98
C THR A 25 -4.29 24.76 8.27
N TYR A 26 -3.62 23.89 9.03
CA TYR A 26 -2.90 22.77 8.46
C TYR A 26 -3.91 21.87 7.74
N ARG A 27 -3.92 21.98 6.42
CA ARG A 27 -4.75 21.18 5.51
C ARG A 27 -3.82 20.09 4.97
N PRO A 28 -4.06 18.79 5.25
CA PRO A 28 -3.18 17.74 4.76
C PRO A 28 -3.14 17.75 3.23
N ALA A 29 -1.96 17.48 2.67
CA ALA A 29 -1.64 17.56 1.24
C ALA A 29 -2.28 16.45 0.39
N LEU A 30 -3.51 16.03 0.71
CA LEU A 30 -4.25 15.00 -0.03
C LEU A 30 -5.41 15.55 -0.87
N GLU A 31 -5.63 16.87 -0.87
CA GLU A 31 -6.79 17.45 -1.55
C GLU A 31 -6.53 17.91 -2.99
N ARG A 32 -5.37 17.63 -3.58
CA ARG A 32 -5.14 17.90 -5.00
C ARG A 32 -3.98 17.09 -5.58
N VAL A 33 -4.12 15.77 -5.61
CA VAL A 33 -3.39 14.97 -6.60
C VAL A 33 -4.44 14.34 -7.49
N SER A 34 -4.67 14.96 -8.64
CA SER A 34 -5.41 14.34 -9.73
C SER A 34 -4.58 13.19 -10.30
N MET A 35 -5.21 12.09 -10.69
CA MET A 35 -4.56 10.92 -11.27
C MET A 35 -3.76 11.26 -12.56
N SER A 36 -4.01 12.43 -13.15
CA SER A 36 -3.28 13.02 -14.29
C SER A 36 -1.89 13.59 -13.96
N ASP A 37 -1.56 13.80 -12.68
CA ASP A 37 -0.40 14.61 -12.28
C ASP A 37 0.81 13.76 -11.81
N LEU A 38 0.75 12.44 -12.03
CA LEU A 38 1.86 11.53 -11.69
C LEU A 38 2.87 11.44 -12.84
N PRO A 39 4.18 11.61 -12.58
CA PRO A 39 5.20 11.54 -13.61
C PRO A 39 5.27 10.13 -14.22
N GLN A 40 5.07 10.06 -15.53
CA GLN A 40 5.16 8.84 -16.33
C GLN A 40 6.65 8.47 -16.49
N ILE A 41 7.12 7.44 -15.78
CA ILE A 41 8.49 6.93 -15.94
C ILE A 41 8.49 5.82 -17.00
N ALA A 42 9.22 6.06 -18.08
CA ALA A 42 9.35 5.17 -19.24
C ALA A 42 9.97 3.80 -18.88
N PRO A 43 9.61 2.71 -19.60
CA PRO A 43 10.17 1.39 -19.35
C PRO A 43 11.63 1.31 -19.82
N MET A 44 12.55 0.96 -18.91
CA MET A 44 13.94 0.67 -19.26
C MET A 44 14.05 -0.59 -20.13
N SER A 45 14.61 -0.42 -21.33
CA SER A 45 14.92 -1.50 -22.27
C SER A 45 16.01 -2.43 -21.73
N ARG A 46 15.76 -3.74 -21.73
CA ARG A 46 16.75 -4.76 -21.41
C ARG A 46 17.58 -5.10 -22.66
N ARG A 47 18.81 -4.60 -22.73
CA ARG A 47 19.85 -5.05 -23.66
C ARG A 47 21.06 -5.58 -22.87
N GLY A 48 21.59 -6.70 -23.34
CA GLY A 48 22.76 -7.42 -22.81
C GLY A 48 22.33 -8.59 -21.90
N LEU A 49 22.82 -9.81 -22.01
CA LEU A 49 24.03 -10.32 -22.66
C LEU A 49 23.92 -11.86 -22.62
N LEU A 50 23.89 -12.56 -23.76
CA LEU A 50 24.13 -14.01 -23.79
C LEU A 50 24.92 -14.34 -25.06
N GLY A 51 26.24 -14.41 -24.88
CA GLY A 51 27.15 -15.12 -25.77
C GLY A 51 27.66 -16.36 -25.05
N GLY A 52 27.87 -17.44 -25.81
CA GLY A 52 28.66 -18.59 -25.38
C GLY A 52 27.91 -19.92 -25.40
N ALA A 53 27.89 -20.56 -26.58
CA ALA A 53 27.63 -21.99 -26.73
C ALA A 53 28.91 -22.80 -26.45
N CYS A 54 28.74 -24.03 -25.95
CA CYS A 54 29.59 -25.25 -26.03
C CYS A 54 29.30 -26.10 -24.77
N ALA A 55 29.29 -27.43 -24.72
CA ALA A 55 29.23 -28.55 -25.66
C ALA A 55 29.07 -29.82 -24.78
N PHE A 56 28.33 -30.81 -25.25
CA PHE A 56 28.38 -32.26 -24.96
C PHE A 56 28.60 -32.80 -23.52
N GLY A 57 27.62 -33.59 -23.05
CA GLY A 57 27.78 -34.54 -21.95
C GLY A 57 26.49 -35.31 -21.69
N LEU A 58 26.22 -36.35 -22.48
CA LEU A 58 25.08 -37.25 -22.31
C LEU A 58 25.36 -38.22 -21.14
N LEU A 59 24.82 -37.94 -19.96
CA LEU A 59 24.79 -38.85 -18.81
C LEU A 59 23.32 -39.07 -18.42
N ALA A 60 22.86 -40.31 -18.56
CA ALA A 60 21.53 -40.76 -18.22
C ALA A 60 21.26 -40.57 -16.72
N VAL A 61 20.42 -39.60 -16.39
CA VAL A 61 19.93 -39.38 -15.02
C VAL A 61 18.76 -40.32 -14.77
N MET A 62 19.01 -41.38 -14.00
CA MET A 62 17.95 -42.18 -13.37
C MET A 62 17.04 -41.27 -12.56
N GLY A 63 15.74 -41.37 -12.82
CA GLY A 63 14.69 -40.53 -12.26
C GLY A 63 14.58 -40.63 -10.74
N LEU A 64 15.25 -39.72 -10.05
CA LEU A 64 14.70 -39.16 -8.83
C LEU A 64 13.58 -38.22 -9.28
N GLY A 65 12.33 -38.66 -9.08
CA GLY A 65 11.18 -37.78 -9.21
C GLY A 65 11.44 -36.56 -8.36
N ARG A 66 11.79 -35.44 -9.01
CA ARG A 66 11.83 -34.14 -8.36
C ARG A 66 10.43 -34.00 -7.76
N PRO A 67 10.27 -33.74 -6.44
CA PRO A 67 8.97 -33.33 -5.97
C PRO A 67 8.58 -32.16 -6.87
N ALA A 68 7.45 -32.28 -7.56
CA ALA A 68 6.93 -31.17 -8.32
C ALA A 68 6.86 -30.03 -7.31
N LEU A 69 7.75 -29.05 -7.44
CA LEU A 69 7.60 -27.78 -6.73
C LEU A 69 6.17 -27.38 -7.07
N ALA A 70 5.31 -27.29 -6.06
CA ALA A 70 3.93 -26.93 -6.26
C ALA A 70 3.94 -25.61 -7.04
N THR A 71 3.62 -25.68 -8.33
CA THR A 71 3.45 -24.49 -9.14
C THR A 71 2.02 -24.05 -8.89
N VAL A 72 1.86 -22.88 -8.30
CA VAL A 72 0.55 -22.24 -8.14
C VAL A 72 -0.21 -22.35 -9.45
N THR A 73 -1.35 -23.04 -9.45
CA THR A 73 -2.19 -23.15 -10.65
C THR A 73 -3.01 -21.89 -10.85
N ASP A 74 -3.35 -21.58 -12.10
CA ASP A 74 -4.24 -20.46 -12.44
C ASP A 74 -5.58 -20.53 -11.69
N ALA A 75 -6.14 -21.74 -11.51
CA ALA A 75 -7.38 -21.95 -10.79
C ALA A 75 -7.25 -21.59 -9.30
N GLN A 76 -6.20 -22.09 -8.63
CA GLN A 76 -5.96 -21.76 -7.21
C GLN A 76 -5.72 -20.26 -7.00
N ALA A 77 -4.98 -19.61 -7.90
CA ALA A 77 -4.74 -18.18 -7.85
C ALA A 77 -6.04 -17.38 -8.03
N ARG A 78 -6.88 -17.80 -8.98
CA ARG A 78 -8.20 -17.21 -9.24
C ARG A 78 -9.13 -17.35 -8.03
N ASP A 79 -9.27 -18.55 -7.49
CA ASP A 79 -10.14 -18.83 -6.34
C ASP A 79 -9.74 -18.01 -5.10
N LEU A 80 -8.42 -17.85 -4.88
CA LEU A 80 -7.91 -16.99 -3.81
C LEU A 80 -8.34 -15.53 -4.01
N VAL A 81 -8.23 -14.99 -5.22
CA VAL A 81 -8.66 -13.62 -5.52
C VAL A 81 -10.17 -13.47 -5.37
N GLU A 82 -10.97 -14.41 -5.88
CA GLU A 82 -12.43 -14.38 -5.71
C GLU A 82 -12.82 -14.39 -4.22
N THR A 83 -12.16 -15.22 -3.41
CA THR A 83 -12.36 -15.28 -1.96
C THR A 83 -12.03 -13.95 -1.26
N VAL A 84 -10.89 -13.35 -1.62
CA VAL A 84 -10.42 -12.09 -1.03
C VAL A 84 -11.34 -10.94 -1.41
N VAL A 85 -11.76 -10.87 -2.67
CA VAL A 85 -12.71 -9.86 -3.16
C VAL A 85 -14.05 -9.99 -2.44
N GLY A 86 -14.59 -11.21 -2.32
CA GLY A 86 -15.82 -11.45 -1.55
C GLY A 86 -15.70 -10.93 -0.12
N LYS A 87 -14.59 -11.22 0.57
CA LYS A 87 -14.35 -10.73 1.93
C LYS A 87 -14.22 -9.21 2.03
N LEU A 88 -13.58 -8.54 1.06
CA LEU A 88 -13.53 -7.07 1.05
C LEU A 88 -14.94 -6.47 0.94
N LEU A 89 -15.76 -7.04 0.05
CA LEU A 89 -17.14 -6.60 -0.13
C LEU A 89 -17.99 -6.92 1.10
N ASP A 90 -17.78 -8.05 1.77
CA ASP A 90 -18.46 -8.39 3.01
C ASP A 90 -18.13 -7.37 4.11
N ILE A 91 -16.86 -7.02 4.31
CA ILE A 91 -16.42 -6.00 5.29
C ILE A 91 -17.07 -4.64 4.98
N ALA A 92 -17.13 -4.27 3.69
CA ALA A 92 -17.74 -3.02 3.26
C ALA A 92 -19.26 -2.97 3.47
N ASN A 93 -19.93 -4.12 3.42
CA ASN A 93 -21.39 -4.22 3.51
C ASN A 93 -21.91 -4.66 4.89
N SER A 94 -21.05 -5.22 5.76
CA SER A 94 -21.44 -5.78 7.07
C SER A 94 -21.67 -4.71 8.15
N THR A 95 -20.93 -3.59 8.07
CA THR A 95 -20.95 -2.55 9.09
C THR A 95 -20.40 -1.24 8.55
N SER A 96 -20.88 -0.10 9.09
CA SER A 96 -20.29 1.22 8.85
C SER A 96 -19.31 1.65 9.96
N ASP A 97 -19.11 0.80 10.99
CA ASP A 97 -18.15 1.07 12.06
C ASP A 97 -16.72 0.80 11.57
N VAL A 98 -15.96 1.88 11.38
CA VAL A 98 -14.58 1.84 10.90
C VAL A 98 -13.66 0.99 11.80
N SER A 99 -13.88 0.98 13.12
CA SER A 99 -13.05 0.19 14.04
C SER A 99 -13.28 -1.29 13.85
N ARG A 100 -14.55 -1.68 13.65
CA ARG A 100 -14.92 -3.06 13.33
C ARG A 100 -14.39 -3.47 11.95
N GLN A 101 -14.54 -2.61 10.94
CA GLN A 101 -13.98 -2.84 9.61
C GLN A 101 -12.46 -3.04 9.65
N ALA A 102 -11.74 -2.23 10.43
CA ALA A 102 -10.30 -2.38 10.61
C ALA A 102 -9.95 -3.73 11.26
N ALA A 103 -10.70 -4.18 12.27
CA ALA A 103 -10.47 -5.47 12.90
C ALA A 103 -10.72 -6.66 11.94
N GLU A 104 -11.82 -6.63 11.19
CA GLU A 104 -12.14 -7.67 10.20
C GLU A 104 -11.11 -7.69 9.07
N PHE A 105 -10.70 -6.52 8.57
CA PHE A 105 -9.67 -6.39 7.54
C PHE A 105 -8.29 -6.85 8.02
N ARG A 106 -7.93 -6.53 9.27
CA ARG A 106 -6.70 -7.04 9.90
C ARG A 106 -6.68 -8.57 9.88
N GLY A 107 -7.77 -9.23 10.24
CA GLY A 107 -7.87 -10.70 10.21
C GLY A 107 -7.72 -11.26 8.78
N MET A 108 -8.32 -10.58 7.82
CA MET A 108 -8.24 -10.91 6.40
C MET A 108 -6.81 -10.77 5.84
N LEU A 109 -6.10 -9.69 6.18
CA LEU A 109 -4.67 -9.52 5.86
C LEU A 109 -3.83 -10.69 6.40
N ALA A 110 -4.02 -11.08 7.67
CA ALA A 110 -3.31 -12.21 8.27
C ALA A 110 -3.55 -13.52 7.51
N GLN A 111 -4.79 -13.72 7.08
CA GLN A 111 -5.22 -14.99 6.48
C GLN A 111 -4.89 -15.10 5.00
N TYR A 112 -4.85 -14.02 4.23
CA TYR A 112 -4.75 -14.11 2.77
C TYR A 112 -3.53 -13.41 2.18
N MET A 113 -2.85 -12.55 2.95
CA MET A 113 -1.64 -11.87 2.50
C MET A 113 -0.38 -12.47 3.12
N SER A 114 0.73 -12.38 2.39
CA SER A 114 2.08 -12.73 2.86
C SER A 114 2.64 -11.60 3.73
N MET A 115 2.06 -11.37 4.91
CA MET A 115 2.37 -10.19 5.73
C MET A 115 3.85 -10.09 6.09
N ASP A 116 4.54 -11.20 6.38
CA ASP A 116 5.99 -11.20 6.63
C ASP A 116 6.78 -10.68 5.43
N ALA A 117 6.45 -11.16 4.22
CA ALA A 117 7.13 -10.76 3.00
C ALA A 117 6.85 -9.30 2.64
N VAL A 118 5.59 -8.85 2.82
CA VAL A 118 5.19 -7.47 2.58
C VAL A 118 5.86 -6.54 3.57
N ALA A 119 5.81 -6.82 4.87
CA ALA A 119 6.44 -6.04 5.93
C ALA A 119 7.96 -5.94 5.72
N ARG A 120 8.62 -7.05 5.40
CA ARG A 120 10.04 -7.05 5.03
C ARG A 120 10.32 -6.16 3.83
N SER A 121 9.46 -6.21 2.81
CA SER A 121 9.62 -5.38 1.63
C SER A 121 9.47 -3.90 1.96
N THR A 122 8.45 -3.52 2.75
CA THR A 122 8.19 -2.12 3.10
C THR A 122 9.26 -1.52 4.01
N LEU A 123 9.78 -2.28 4.98
CA LEU A 123 10.89 -1.82 5.83
C LEU A 123 12.23 -1.72 5.08
N GLY A 124 12.40 -2.52 4.03
CA GLY A 124 13.58 -2.45 3.17
C GLY A 124 14.87 -2.96 3.84
N PRO A 125 16.04 -2.35 3.57
CA PRO A 125 17.34 -2.85 4.03
C PRO A 125 17.43 -3.06 5.54
N ARG A 126 16.75 -2.20 6.31
CA ARG A 126 16.75 -2.21 7.77
C ARG A 126 16.25 -3.52 8.35
N TRP A 127 15.37 -4.25 7.65
CA TRP A 127 14.90 -5.56 8.09
C TRP A 127 16.03 -6.52 8.52
N ARG A 128 17.19 -6.47 7.85
CA ARG A 128 18.33 -7.35 8.15
C ARG A 128 18.99 -7.07 9.50
N GLU A 129 18.72 -5.92 10.10
CA GLU A 129 19.29 -5.47 11.37
C GLU A 129 18.39 -5.85 12.56
N LEU A 130 17.14 -6.26 12.31
CA LEU A 130 16.18 -6.59 13.35
C LEU A 130 16.41 -8.00 13.88
N SER A 131 16.29 -8.15 15.20
CA SER A 131 16.10 -9.44 15.85
C SER A 131 14.81 -10.13 15.38
N PRO A 132 14.68 -11.46 15.52
CA PRO A 132 13.44 -12.17 15.22
C PRO A 132 12.22 -11.59 15.95
N GLU A 133 12.40 -11.16 17.20
CA GLU A 133 11.35 -10.54 18.01
C GLU A 133 10.92 -9.18 17.44
N GLN A 134 11.87 -8.37 17.00
CA GLN A 134 11.58 -7.09 16.33
C GLN A 134 10.91 -7.28 14.96
N GLN A 135 11.31 -8.31 14.20
CA GLN A 135 10.69 -8.64 12.92
C GLN A 135 9.21 -9.00 13.10
N ALA A 136 8.90 -9.83 14.11
CA ALA A 136 7.52 -10.17 14.46
C ALA A 136 6.73 -8.94 14.93
N ALA A 137 7.31 -8.16 15.85
CA ALA A 137 6.67 -6.95 16.38
C ALA A 137 6.38 -5.89 15.30
N TYR A 138 7.30 -5.72 14.35
CA TYR A 138 7.12 -4.84 13.20
C TYR A 138 6.03 -5.35 12.26
N THR A 139 6.01 -6.65 11.96
CA THR A 139 5.01 -7.23 11.06
C THR A 139 3.60 -7.08 11.63
N GLU A 140 3.42 -7.33 12.92
CA GLU A 140 2.14 -7.12 13.60
C GLU A 140 1.72 -5.65 13.58
N ALA A 141 2.62 -4.74 13.96
CA ALA A 141 2.34 -3.31 13.97
C ALA A 141 2.03 -2.76 12.56
N PHE A 142 2.76 -3.25 11.55
CA PHE A 142 2.52 -2.89 10.15
C PHE A 142 1.15 -3.38 9.66
N GLN A 143 0.75 -4.60 10.04
CA GLN A 143 -0.57 -5.13 9.71
C GLN A 143 -1.69 -4.29 10.34
N ASP A 144 -1.54 -3.92 11.61
CA ASP A 144 -2.46 -3.02 12.32
C ASP A 144 -2.55 -1.64 11.65
N TYR A 145 -1.39 -1.08 11.29
CA TYR A 145 -1.28 0.19 10.58
C TYR A 145 -2.02 0.16 9.24
N VAL A 146 -1.75 -0.85 8.40
CA VAL A 146 -2.42 -1.01 7.09
C VAL A 146 -3.93 -1.15 7.28
N ALA A 147 -4.36 -1.95 8.25
CA ALA A 147 -5.77 -2.17 8.51
C ALA A 147 -6.50 -0.86 8.87
N ARG A 148 -5.95 -0.08 9.81
CA ARG A 148 -6.53 1.21 10.21
C ARG A 148 -6.46 2.27 9.11
N LYS A 149 -5.39 2.27 8.31
CA LYS A 149 -5.19 3.23 7.21
C LYS A 149 -6.25 3.11 6.14
N TYR A 150 -6.62 1.87 5.76
CA TYR A 150 -7.53 1.64 4.64
C TYR A 150 -8.99 1.41 5.03
N ALA A 151 -9.26 0.99 6.27
CA ALA A 151 -10.62 0.75 6.74
C ALA A 151 -11.63 1.89 6.45
N PRO A 152 -11.29 3.18 6.63
CA PRO A 152 -12.23 4.28 6.37
C PRO A 152 -12.78 4.33 4.94
N ARG A 153 -12.09 3.70 3.97
CA ARG A 153 -12.48 3.72 2.55
C ARG A 153 -13.39 2.58 2.15
N PHE A 154 -13.65 1.58 3.01
CA PHE A 154 -14.46 0.43 2.61
C PHE A 154 -15.86 0.79 2.12
N ASN A 155 -16.48 1.79 2.75
CA ASN A 155 -17.83 2.23 2.36
C ASN A 155 -17.86 2.76 0.91
N GLU A 156 -16.76 3.34 0.42
CA GLU A 156 -16.63 3.82 -0.98
C GLU A 156 -16.68 2.65 -1.98
N PHE A 157 -16.32 1.44 -1.54
CA PHE A 157 -16.26 0.25 -2.38
C PHE A 157 -17.46 -0.69 -2.23
N SER A 158 -18.40 -0.43 -1.31
CA SER A 158 -19.57 -1.27 -1.03
C SER A 158 -20.41 -1.64 -2.27
N GLN A 159 -20.45 -0.76 -3.27
CA GLN A 159 -21.19 -0.96 -4.54
C GLN A 159 -20.26 -1.29 -5.72
N THR A 160 -19.00 -1.64 -5.46
CA THR A 160 -18.03 -1.99 -6.50
C THR A 160 -18.28 -3.41 -6.99
N ARG A 161 -18.29 -3.59 -8.31
CA ARG A 161 -18.24 -4.92 -8.92
C ARG A 161 -16.84 -5.19 -9.44
N MET A 162 -16.26 -6.31 -9.04
CA MET A 162 -14.93 -6.70 -9.50
C MET A 162 -15.01 -7.97 -10.34
N GLU A 163 -14.38 -7.93 -11.51
CA GLU A 163 -14.40 -9.02 -12.48
C GLU A 163 -12.96 -9.42 -12.82
N ILE A 164 -12.63 -10.71 -12.70
CA ILE A 164 -11.31 -11.21 -13.11
C ILE A 164 -11.28 -11.29 -14.63
N VAL A 165 -10.33 -10.58 -15.23
CA VAL A 165 -10.20 -10.47 -16.70
C VAL A 165 -9.08 -11.32 -17.27
N ARG A 166 -8.05 -11.63 -16.47
CA ARG A 166 -6.88 -12.39 -16.95
C ARG A 166 -6.13 -13.05 -15.80
N THR A 167 -5.46 -14.16 -16.09
CA THR A 167 -4.45 -14.78 -15.23
C THR A 167 -3.16 -14.96 -16.04
N GLN A 168 -2.01 -14.78 -15.40
CA GLN A 168 -0.70 -14.97 -16.01
C GLN A 168 0.28 -15.61 -15.05
N ASP A 169 0.75 -16.79 -15.42
CA ASP A 169 1.81 -17.51 -14.71
C ASP A 169 3.20 -16.94 -15.05
N TYR A 170 4.02 -16.72 -14.02
CA TYR A 170 5.42 -16.31 -14.12
C TYR A 170 6.39 -17.37 -13.55
N GLY A 171 5.94 -18.62 -13.44
CA GLY A 171 6.69 -19.77 -12.95
C GLY A 171 7.01 -19.62 -11.47
N GLU A 172 8.28 -19.75 -11.11
CA GLU A 172 8.74 -19.57 -9.73
C GLU A 172 8.45 -18.19 -9.13
N ARG A 173 8.07 -17.20 -9.97
CA ARG A 173 7.63 -15.87 -9.52
C ARG A 173 6.18 -15.81 -9.06
N GLY A 174 5.43 -16.89 -9.24
CA GLY A 174 4.03 -16.98 -8.91
C GLY A 174 3.14 -16.51 -10.05
N VAL A 175 1.88 -16.29 -9.75
CA VAL A 175 0.82 -15.97 -10.71
C VAL A 175 0.33 -14.55 -10.46
N VAL A 176 0.05 -13.81 -11.54
CA VAL A 176 -0.68 -12.54 -11.46
C VAL A 176 -2.09 -12.76 -11.98
N VAL A 177 -3.07 -12.42 -11.15
CA VAL A 177 -4.47 -12.36 -11.54
C VAL A 177 -4.83 -10.89 -11.74
N SER A 178 -5.34 -10.54 -12.90
CA SER A 178 -5.80 -9.18 -13.23
C SER A 178 -7.31 -9.11 -13.14
N SER A 179 -7.82 -8.06 -12.51
CA SER A 179 -9.25 -7.79 -12.38
C SER A 179 -9.58 -6.34 -12.72
N GLN A 180 -10.82 -6.10 -13.12
CA GLN A 180 -11.38 -4.77 -13.33
C GLN A 180 -12.40 -4.49 -12.22
N ALA A 181 -12.16 -3.45 -11.42
CA ALA A 181 -13.11 -2.89 -10.49
C ALA A 181 -13.98 -1.85 -11.21
N ASN A 182 -15.29 -2.05 -11.23
CA ASN A 182 -16.30 -1.12 -11.70
C ASN A 182 -16.88 -0.41 -10.48
N LEU A 183 -16.46 0.84 -10.24
CA LEU A 183 -16.87 1.63 -9.08
C LEU A 183 -18.27 2.22 -9.27
N ALA A 184 -18.92 2.57 -8.16
CA ALA A 184 -20.27 3.14 -8.14
C ALA A 184 -20.39 4.45 -8.94
N ASN A 185 -19.31 5.22 -9.00
CA ASN A 185 -19.23 6.49 -9.73
C ASN A 185 -19.01 6.32 -11.24
N GLY A 186 -19.00 5.08 -11.75
CA GLY A 186 -18.79 4.76 -13.16
C GLY A 186 -17.31 4.68 -13.57
N GLN A 187 -16.37 5.00 -12.68
CA GLN A 187 -14.95 4.79 -12.95
C GLN A 187 -14.60 3.31 -12.96
N LYS A 188 -13.58 2.97 -13.75
CA LYS A 188 -13.03 1.62 -13.83
C LYS A 188 -11.58 1.67 -13.37
N ALA A 189 -11.19 0.69 -12.57
CA ALA A 189 -9.81 0.54 -12.11
C ALA A 189 -9.29 -0.88 -12.35
N MET A 190 -8.11 -1.00 -12.94
CA MET A 190 -7.39 -2.26 -13.07
C MET A 190 -6.65 -2.58 -11.77
N VAL A 191 -6.84 -3.81 -11.29
CA VAL A 191 -6.19 -4.33 -10.09
C VAL A 191 -5.50 -5.65 -10.42
N ASP A 192 -4.18 -5.67 -10.29
CA ASP A 192 -3.37 -6.88 -10.40
C ASP A 192 -2.99 -7.41 -9.01
N TRP A 193 -3.28 -8.68 -8.82
CA TRP A 193 -3.04 -9.44 -7.60
C TRP A 193 -1.83 -10.34 -7.85
N GLY A 194 -0.71 -10.08 -7.16
CA GLY A 194 0.47 -10.95 -7.22
C GLY A 194 0.35 -12.08 -6.20
N ILE A 195 0.23 -13.33 -6.64
CA ILE A 195 0.05 -14.50 -5.80
C ILE A 195 1.30 -15.38 -5.82
N SER A 196 1.72 -15.85 -4.65
CA SER A 196 2.85 -16.77 -4.53
C SER A 196 2.67 -17.71 -3.35
N ASP A 197 3.29 -18.88 -3.42
CA ASP A 197 3.31 -19.89 -2.36
C ASP A 197 4.70 -20.07 -1.72
N ARG A 198 5.68 -19.22 -2.07
CA ARG A 198 7.06 -19.29 -1.57
C ARG A 198 7.18 -19.22 -0.05
N GLY A 199 6.18 -18.69 0.64
CA GLY A 199 6.08 -18.69 2.10
C GLY A 199 5.55 -19.99 2.69
N GLY A 200 5.44 -21.07 1.90
CA GLY A 200 4.87 -22.36 2.30
C GLY A 200 3.33 -22.41 2.25
N SER A 201 2.68 -21.31 1.90
CA SER A 201 1.23 -21.24 1.69
C SER A 201 0.90 -20.24 0.60
N LEU A 202 -0.15 -20.55 -0.18
CA LEU A 202 -0.64 -19.70 -1.26
C LEU A 202 -1.24 -18.41 -0.69
N LYS A 203 -0.65 -17.27 -1.02
CA LYS A 203 -1.01 -15.96 -0.47
C LYS A 203 -0.83 -14.85 -1.51
N ILE A 204 -1.54 -13.75 -1.31
CA ILE A 204 -1.29 -12.50 -2.03
C ILE A 204 -0.02 -11.86 -1.45
N SER A 205 0.89 -11.49 -2.34
CA SER A 205 2.21 -10.92 -2.02
C SER A 205 2.33 -9.45 -2.42
N ASN A 206 1.50 -8.99 -3.36
CA ASN A 206 1.45 -7.61 -3.82
C ASN A 206 0.07 -7.33 -4.43
N ILE A 207 -0.36 -6.07 -4.34
CA ILE A 207 -1.52 -5.54 -5.03
C ILE A 207 -1.05 -4.33 -5.82
N VAL A 208 -1.40 -4.28 -7.10
CA VAL A 208 -1.08 -3.18 -8.00
C VAL A 208 -2.39 -2.60 -8.50
N VAL A 209 -2.64 -1.32 -8.24
CA VAL A 209 -3.84 -0.62 -8.71
C VAL A 209 -3.40 0.40 -9.75
N GLU A 210 -3.96 0.32 -10.96
CA GLU A 210 -3.62 1.25 -12.06
C GLU A 210 -2.10 1.36 -12.30
N GLY A 211 -1.41 0.21 -12.25
CA GLY A 211 0.04 0.11 -12.42
C GLY A 211 0.86 0.53 -11.18
N ILE A 212 0.22 1.00 -10.11
CA ILE A 212 0.90 1.45 -8.88
C ILE A 212 0.86 0.33 -7.83
N SER A 213 2.04 -0.19 -7.49
CA SER A 213 2.19 -1.21 -6.45
C SER A 213 2.00 -0.62 -5.06
N LEU A 214 1.02 -1.12 -4.31
CA LEU A 214 0.76 -0.70 -2.94
C LEU A 214 1.96 -1.00 -2.03
N VAL A 215 2.62 -2.16 -2.19
CA VAL A 215 3.83 -2.48 -1.42
C VAL A 215 4.95 -1.47 -1.68
N THR A 216 5.10 -1.01 -2.92
CA THR A 216 6.12 -0.01 -3.28
C THR A 216 5.77 1.35 -2.70
N SER A 217 4.52 1.79 -2.81
CA SER A 217 4.06 3.04 -2.20
C SER A 217 4.18 3.01 -0.67
N GLU A 218 3.85 1.89 -0.02
CA GLU A 218 4.01 1.75 1.43
C GLU A 218 5.49 1.75 1.84
N ARG A 219 6.41 1.19 1.04
CA ARG A 219 7.85 1.30 1.31
C ARG A 219 8.29 2.77 1.39
N GLU A 220 7.84 3.61 0.47
CA GLU A 220 8.20 5.04 0.47
C GLU A 220 7.64 5.75 1.72
N ILE A 221 6.39 5.47 2.06
CA ILE A 221 5.74 6.04 3.25
C ILE A 221 6.45 5.59 4.53
N VAL A 222 6.71 4.28 4.67
CA VAL A 222 7.43 3.69 5.80
C VAL A 222 8.84 4.25 5.90
N GLY A 223 9.55 4.40 4.77
CA GLY A 223 10.88 5.03 4.72
C GLY A 223 10.85 6.45 5.29
N GLY A 224 9.89 7.27 4.84
CA GLY A 224 9.71 8.63 5.37
C GLY A 224 9.33 8.66 6.86
N MET A 225 8.54 7.69 7.34
CA MET A 225 8.24 7.54 8.76
C MET A 225 9.49 7.17 9.58
N LEU A 226 10.32 6.29 9.03
CA LEU A 226 11.55 5.84 9.68
C LEU A 226 12.61 6.96 9.74
N ASP A 227 12.75 7.73 8.66
CA ASP A 227 13.66 8.88 8.59
C ASP A 227 13.32 9.94 9.64
N LYS A 228 12.03 10.28 9.77
CA LYS A 228 11.54 11.20 10.82
C LYS A 228 11.85 10.73 12.24
N ARG A 229 12.11 9.43 12.42
CA ARG A 229 12.41 8.80 13.72
C ARG A 229 13.91 8.56 13.90
N GLY A 230 14.75 9.15 13.06
CA GLY A 230 16.20 9.01 13.15
C GLY A 230 16.65 7.58 12.86
N ASN A 231 15.95 6.87 11.96
CA ASN A 231 16.19 5.46 11.64
C ASN A 231 15.95 4.47 12.79
N ASP A 232 15.18 4.87 13.81
CA ASP A 232 14.83 4.02 14.95
C ASP A 232 13.57 3.18 14.64
N VAL A 233 13.78 1.88 14.48
CA VAL A 233 12.71 0.92 14.15
C VAL A 233 11.78 0.69 15.33
N ASP A 234 12.27 0.71 16.57
CA ASP A 234 11.42 0.51 17.74
C ASP A 234 10.46 1.70 17.92
N LYS A 235 10.93 2.93 17.66
CA LYS A 235 10.06 4.10 17.58
C LYS A 235 9.03 3.99 16.45
N LEU A 236 9.40 3.42 15.31
CA LEU A 236 8.48 3.21 14.19
C LEU A 236 7.39 2.20 14.56
N ILE A 237 7.76 1.09 15.22
CA ILE A 237 6.82 0.08 15.72
C ILE A 237 5.84 0.69 16.71
N ALA A 238 6.34 1.46 17.69
CA ALA A 238 5.50 2.11 18.69
C ALA A 238 4.45 3.04 18.07
N ASP A 239 4.85 3.80 17.05
CA ASP A 239 3.98 4.71 16.32
C ASP A 239 2.93 3.98 15.47
N MET A 240 3.35 2.93 14.76
CA MET A 240 2.43 2.05 14.04
C MET A 240 1.44 1.35 14.98
N LYS A 241 1.73 1.19 16.27
CA LYS A 241 0.77 0.66 17.25
C LYS A 241 -0.21 1.72 17.76
N SER A 242 0.25 2.95 17.99
CA SER A 242 -0.58 4.05 18.50
C SER A 242 -1.49 4.68 17.44
N GLY A 243 -1.19 4.50 16.15
CA GLY A 243 -1.94 5.12 15.05
C GLY A 243 -1.71 6.63 14.92
N ALA A 244 -0.56 7.10 15.41
CA ALA A 244 -0.13 8.50 15.32
C ALA A 244 0.59 8.85 14.01
#